data_AF-A0A942MTV3-F1
#
_entry.id   AF-A0A942MTV3-F1
#
_cell.length_a   1.000
_cell.length_b   1.000
_cell.length_c   1.000
_cell.angle_alpha   90.00
_cell.angle_beta   90.00
_cell.angle_gamma   90.00
#
_symmetry.space_group_name_H-M   'P 1'
#
loop_
_entity.id
_entity.type
_entity.pdbx_description
1 polymer ?
#
loop_
_entity_poly.entity_id
_entity_poly.type
_entity_poly.pdbx_seq_one_letter_code
_entity_poly.pdbx_strand_id
1 'polypeptide(L)'
;MDIRIAFMAVLRITFGLISLVAGLLMLKKDIAFAVRANGIIGSIGPFIFLSVSALGIAGLSSSLNPVNLMMLLTGIGFVFWGTRC
;
A
#
# COMPACT_ATOMS: atom_id res chain seq x y z
N MET A 1 10.80 -9.68 -19.44
CA MET A 1 10.03 -8.91 -18.44
C MET A 1 10.49 -9.36 -17.07
N ASP A 2 10.98 -8.45 -16.22
CA ASP A 2 11.42 -8.84 -14.87
C ASP A 2 10.19 -9.29 -14.07
N ILE A 3 10.25 -10.52 -13.54
CA ILE A 3 9.18 -11.12 -12.76
C ILE A 3 8.82 -10.25 -11.54
N ARG A 4 9.79 -9.52 -10.98
CA ARG A 4 9.59 -8.63 -9.82
C ARG A 4 8.69 -7.46 -10.20
N ILE A 5 8.89 -6.88 -11.39
CA ILE A 5 8.07 -5.78 -11.91
C ILE A 5 6.63 -6.27 -12.13
N ALA A 6 6.46 -7.47 -12.69
CA ALA A 6 5.14 -8.06 -12.88
C ALA A 6 4.40 -8.23 -11.54
N PHE A 7 5.07 -8.75 -10.51
CA PHE A 7 4.50 -8.88 -9.17
C PHE A 7 4.13 -7.53 -8.55
N MET A 8 5.03 -6.53 -8.64
CA MET A 8 4.76 -5.18 -8.13
C MET A 8 3.54 -4.55 -8.82
N ALA A 9 3.45 -4.69 -10.15
CA ALA A 9 2.34 -4.18 -10.95
C ALA A 9 1.02 -4.87 -10.59
N VAL A 10 1.01 -6.20 -10.51
CA VAL A 10 -0.19 -6.97 -10.15
C VAL A 10 -0.70 -6.57 -8.76
N LEU A 11 0.17 -6.51 -7.75
CA LEU A 11 -0.22 -6.11 -6.38
C LEU A 11 -0.86 -4.71 -6.36
N ARG A 12 -0.27 -3.75 -7.08
CA ARG A 12 -0.82 -2.38 -7.20
C ARG A 12 -2.16 -2.34 -7.91
N ILE A 13 -2.28 -3.03 -9.03
CA ILE A 13 -3.52 -3.06 -9.82
C ILE A 13 -4.64 -3.71 -9.01
N THR A 14 -4.38 -4.86 -8.38
CA THR A 14 -5.37 -5.55 -7.55
C THR A 14 -5.82 -4.68 -6.39
N PHE A 15 -4.91 -4.07 -5.63
CA PHE A 15 -5.28 -3.18 -4.54
C PHE A 15 -6.04 -1.93 -5.01
N GLY A 16 -5.62 -1.35 -6.14
CA GLY A 16 -6.31 -0.22 -6.77
C GLY A 16 -7.73 -0.56 -7.19
N LEU A 17 -7.96 -1.75 -7.77
CA LEU A 17 -9.28 -2.22 -8.15
C LEU A 17 -10.19 -2.45 -6.93
N ILE A 18 -9.67 -3.08 -5.86
CA ILE A 18 -10.42 -3.26 -4.60
C ILE A 18 -10.83 -1.89 -4.03
N SER A 19 -9.88 -0.95 -4.00
CA SER A 19 -10.13 0.42 -3.51
C SER A 19 -11.16 1.15 -4.35
N LEU A 20 -11.10 1.00 -5.68
CA LEU A 20 -12.06 1.58 -6.61
C LEU A 20 -13.46 1.00 -6.41
N VAL A 21 -13.59 -0.33 -6.31
CA VAL A 21 -14.87 -1.00 -6.05
C VAL A 21 -15.46 -0.54 -4.72
N ALA A 22 -14.64 -0.44 -3.68
CA ALA A 22 -15.09 0.04 -2.38
C ALA A 22 -15.57 1.50 -2.45
N GLY A 23 -14.85 2.38 -3.14
CA GLY A 23 -15.28 3.76 -3.38
C GLY A 23 -16.61 3.84 -4.13
N LEU A 24 -16.82 2.99 -5.15
CA LEU A 24 -18.10 2.89 -5.85
C LEU A 24 -19.23 2.38 -4.93
N LEU A 25 -18.93 1.47 -4.01
CA LEU A 25 -19.90 1.00 -3.01
C LEU A 25 -20.22 2.09 -1.99
N MET A 26 -19.26 2.93 -1.59
CA MET A 26 -19.49 4.06 -0.69
C MET A 26 -20.55 5.03 -1.26
N LEU A 27 -20.53 5.28 -2.57
CA LEU A 27 -21.52 6.15 -3.23
C LEU A 27 -22.96 5.61 -3.15
N LYS A 28 -23.12 4.30 -3.00
CA LYS A 28 -24.43 3.63 -2.95
C LYS A 28 -24.87 3.28 -1.53
N LYS A 29 -24.01 3.49 -0.52
CA LYS A 29 -24.21 3.06 0.86
C LYS A 29 -24.23 4.27 1.80
N ASP A 30 -24.35 4.01 3.09
CA ASP A 30 -24.38 5.01 4.14
C ASP A 30 -22.97 5.38 4.64
N ILE A 31 -22.89 6.46 5.40
CA ILE A 31 -21.64 6.98 5.96
C ILE A 31 -20.97 5.94 6.87
N ALA A 32 -21.73 5.13 7.61
CA ALA A 32 -21.16 4.12 8.49
C ALA A 32 -20.43 3.01 7.69
N PHE A 33 -20.97 2.61 6.54
CA PHE A 33 -20.26 1.72 5.63
C PHE A 33 -18.98 2.37 5.10
N ALA A 34 -19.03 3.65 4.70
CA ALA A 34 -17.86 4.36 4.19
C ALA A 34 -16.73 4.46 5.22
N VAL A 35 -17.05 4.76 6.49
CA VAL A 35 -16.07 4.79 7.58
C VAL A 35 -15.44 3.42 7.80
N ARG A 36 -16.23 2.34 7.83
CA ARG A 36 -15.71 0.97 7.98
C ARG A 36 -14.82 0.55 6.80
N ALA A 37 -15.25 0.82 5.59
CA ALA A 37 -14.50 0.50 4.38
C ALA A 37 -13.17 1.27 4.31
N ASN A 38 -13.16 2.56 4.68
CA ASN A 38 -11.93 3.34 4.79
C ASN A 38 -11.00 2.82 5.90
N GLY A 39 -11.54 2.39 7.04
CA GLY A 39 -10.75 1.76 8.10
C GLY A 39 -10.03 0.50 7.61
N ILE A 40 -10.75 -0.40 6.92
CA ILE A 40 -10.18 -1.65 6.41
C ILE A 40 -9.17 -1.39 5.28
N ILE A 41 -9.58 -0.66 4.24
CA ILE A 41 -8.74 -0.44 3.05
C ILE A 41 -7.57 0.48 3.37
N GLY A 42 -7.80 1.51 4.17
CA GLY A 42 -6.77 2.42 4.66
C GLY A 42 -5.74 1.70 5.54
N SER A 43 -6.13 0.66 6.28
CA SER A 43 -5.19 -0.17 7.04
C SER A 43 -4.38 -1.13 6.16
N ILE A 44 -4.96 -1.65 5.08
CA ILE A 44 -4.29 -2.58 4.15
C ILE A 44 -3.31 -1.87 3.19
N GLY A 45 -3.64 -0.65 2.75
CA GLY A 45 -2.77 0.16 1.88
C GLY A 45 -1.31 0.25 2.33
N PRO A 46 -1.02 0.52 3.62
CA PRO A 46 0.30 0.45 4.22
C PRO A 46 1.06 -0.86 3.94
N PHE A 47 0.41 -2.01 4.14
CA PHE A 47 1.03 -3.33 3.94
C PHE A 47 1.30 -3.63 2.47
N ILE A 48 0.42 -3.21 1.57
CA ILE A 48 0.62 -3.33 0.12
C ILE A 48 1.80 -2.45 -0.31
N PHE A 49 1.85 -1.19 0.14
CA PHE A 49 2.93 -0.27 -0.15
C PHE A 49 4.27 -0.82 0.30
N LEU A 50 4.34 -1.29 1.55
CA LEU A 50 5.47 -2.00 2.13
C LEU A 50 5.99 -3.15 1.27
N SER A 51 5.08 -4.03 0.86
CA SER A 51 5.43 -5.24 0.10
C SER A 51 6.00 -4.88 -1.26
N VAL A 52 5.39 -3.92 -1.96
CA VAL A 52 5.85 -3.44 -3.26
C VAL A 52 7.18 -2.70 -3.14
N SER A 53 7.33 -1.85 -2.12
CA SER A 53 8.60 -1.16 -1.84
C SER A 53 9.73 -2.13 -1.52
N ALA A 54 9.48 -3.16 -0.72
CA ALA A 54 10.46 -4.21 -0.43
C ALA A 54 10.87 -4.98 -1.69
N LEU A 55 9.91 -5.34 -2.55
CA LEU A 55 10.19 -5.98 -3.85
C LEU A 55 11.01 -5.07 -4.78
N GLY A 56 10.69 -3.78 -4.84
CA GLY A 56 11.43 -2.81 -5.63
C GLY A 56 12.87 -2.61 -5.14
N ILE A 57 13.05 -2.54 -3.82
CA ILE A 57 14.35 -2.45 -3.17
C ILE A 57 15.17 -3.73 -3.42
N ALA A 58 14.57 -4.91 -3.26
CA ALA A 58 15.23 -6.18 -3.59
C ALA A 58 15.62 -6.26 -5.08
N GLY A 59 14.87 -5.58 -5.96
CA GLY A 59 15.19 -5.34 -7.37
C GLY A 59 16.45 -4.50 -7.60
N LEU A 60 16.66 -3.48 -6.76
CA LEU A 60 17.70 -2.48 -6.87
C LEU A 60 19.00 -2.87 -6.12
N SER A 61 19.26 -4.16 -5.90
CA SER A 61 20.24 -4.69 -4.92
C SER A 61 21.69 -4.19 -5.06
N SER A 62 22.02 -3.43 -6.10
CA SER A 62 23.34 -2.80 -6.31
C SER A 62 23.41 -1.29 -6.03
N SER A 63 22.31 -0.58 -5.80
CA SER A 63 22.29 0.91 -5.74
C SER A 63 21.55 1.52 -4.55
N LEU A 64 21.24 0.74 -3.52
CA LEU A 64 20.49 1.25 -2.38
C LEU A 64 21.37 1.98 -1.37
N ASN A 65 21.31 3.31 -1.45
CA ASN A 65 21.85 4.18 -0.41
C ASN A 65 21.12 3.88 0.93
N PRO A 66 21.85 3.57 2.03
CA PRO A 66 21.27 3.27 3.33
C PRO A 66 20.36 4.39 3.89
N VAL A 67 20.55 5.64 3.45
CA VAL A 67 19.66 6.77 3.80
C VAL A 67 18.24 6.56 3.26
N ASN A 68 18.10 6.06 2.03
CA ASN A 68 16.80 5.81 1.42
C ASN A 68 16.04 4.69 2.16
N LEU A 69 16.78 3.69 2.65
CA LEU A 69 16.22 2.62 3.46
C LEU A 69 15.72 3.14 4.82
N MET A 70 16.49 3.99 5.50
CA MET A 70 16.05 4.65 6.74
C MET A 70 14.81 5.51 6.54
N MET A 71 14.75 6.29 5.46
CA MET A 71 13.56 7.09 5.13
C MET A 71 12.33 6.23 4.86
N LEU A 72 12.49 5.11 4.14
CA LEU A 72 11.39 4.16 3.94
C LEU A 72 10.90 3.60 5.27
N LEU A 73 11.79 3.10 6.13
CA LEU A 73 11.44 2.56 7.44
C LEU A 73 10.75 3.60 8.34
N THR A 74 11.17 4.86 8.25
CA THR A 74 10.53 5.97 8.98
C THR A 74 9.12 6.23 8.46
N GLY A 75 8.94 6.28 7.14
CA GLY A 75 7.61 6.44 6.52
C GLY A 75 6.67 5.30 6.90
N ILE A 76 7.17 4.07 6.92
CA ILE A 76 6.44 2.90 7.41
C ILE A 76 6.00 3.10 8.87
N GLY A 77 6.91 3.54 9.74
CA GLY A 77 6.62 3.85 11.13
C GLY A 77 5.49 4.87 11.30
N PHE A 78 5.51 5.96 10.51
CA PHE A 78 4.44 6.95 10.54
C PHE A 78 3.09 6.40 10.07
N VAL A 79 3.09 5.57 9.04
CA VAL A 79 1.87 4.96 8.53
C VAL A 79 1.25 4.04 9.59
N PHE A 80 2.05 3.21 10.28
CA PHE A 80 1.58 2.39 11.39
C PHE A 80 1.13 3.20 12.61
N TRP A 81 1.77 4.34 12.88
CA TRP A 81 1.32 5.24 13.93
C TRP A 81 -0.05 5.83 13.58
N GLY A 82 -0.22 6.32 12.35
CA GLY A 82 -1.46 6.91 11.87
C GLY A 82 -2.65 5.95 11.78
N THR A 83 -2.42 4.64 11.63
CA THR A 83 -3.50 3.63 11.61
C THR A 83 -3.94 3.14 12.98
N ARG A 84 -3.39 3.65 14.09
CA ARG A 84 -3.85 3.36 15.48
C ARG A 84 -5.14 4.10 15.88
N CYS A 85 -6.07 4.34 14.95
CA CYS A 85 -7.33 5.05 15.19
C CYS A 85 -8.48 4.09 15.56
#